data_AF-F8RKU4-F1
#
_entry.id   AF-F8RKU4-F1
#
_cell.length_a   1.000
_cell.length_b   1.000
_cell.length_c   1.000
_cell.angle_alpha   90.00
_cell.angle_beta   90.00
_cell.angle_gamma   90.00
#
_symmetry.space_group_name_H-M   'P 1'
#
loop_
_entity.id
_entity.type
_entity.pdbx_description
1 polymer ?
#
loop_
_entity_poly.entity_id
_entity_poly.type
_entity_poly.pdbx_seq_one_letter_code
_entity_poly.pdbx_strand_id
1 'polypeptide(L)'
;SRMSLSMDNPVFRAFAFYAALSILKMFCCTFLTIFKRMTGGIFANQEDCDFAQVKKPVIDEGVERVRRNHLNDIENVIPFVLIGGFYVALNPSYSAALWHFRLFFFSRLVHFVSYQLHLQPFRALAFGVGLLATLSMLWSVISATL
;
A
#
# COMPACT_ATOMS: atom_id res chain seq x y z
N SER A 1 2.71 28.44 -17.97
CA SER A 1 2.84 26.98 -17.84
C SER A 1 2.52 26.58 -16.41
N ARG A 2 1.32 26.05 -16.11
CA ARG A 2 1.05 25.49 -14.77
C ARG A 2 1.70 24.12 -14.74
N MET A 3 2.85 24.01 -14.10
CA MET A 3 3.55 22.75 -13.96
C MET A 3 2.72 21.86 -13.04
N SER A 4 1.98 20.92 -13.62
CA SER A 4 1.03 20.04 -12.89
C SER A 4 1.73 19.19 -11.82
N LEU A 5 3.03 18.91 -12.02
CA LEU A 5 3.93 18.21 -11.09
C LEU A 5 4.82 19.18 -10.30
N SER A 6 4.26 20.29 -9.82
CA SER A 6 4.93 21.18 -8.85
C SER A 6 4.27 21.05 -7.47
N MET A 7 5.06 21.23 -6.41
CA MET A 7 4.55 21.32 -5.03
C MET A 7 3.62 22.52 -4.80
N ASP A 8 3.64 23.49 -5.72
CA ASP A 8 2.68 24.60 -5.75
C ASP A 8 1.27 24.16 -6.13
N ASN A 9 1.14 23.04 -6.85
CA ASN A 9 -0.16 22.45 -7.16
C ASN A 9 -0.71 21.73 -5.92
N PRO A 10 -1.82 22.21 -5.32
CA PRO A 10 -2.37 21.60 -4.11
C PRO A 10 -2.77 20.14 -4.31
N VAL A 11 -3.19 19.76 -5.52
CA VAL A 11 -3.54 18.38 -5.87
C VAL A 11 -2.31 17.47 -5.86
N PHE A 12 -1.22 17.91 -6.52
CA PHE A 12 0.04 17.16 -6.54
C PHE A 12 0.65 17.03 -5.15
N ARG A 13 0.62 18.12 -4.35
CA ARG A 13 1.12 18.10 -2.98
C ARG A 13 0.35 17.09 -2.11
N ALA A 14 -0.98 17.05 -2.23
CA ALA A 14 -1.80 16.07 -1.53
C ALA A 14 -1.50 14.64 -2.00
N PHE A 15 -1.41 14.43 -3.32
CA PHE A 15 -1.04 13.14 -3.89
C PHE A 15 0.32 12.66 -3.37
N ALA A 16 1.36 13.48 -3.47
CA ALA A 16 2.72 13.17 -3.04
C ALA A 16 2.76 12.79 -1.54
N PHE A 17 2.01 13.52 -0.70
CA PHE A 17 1.91 13.21 0.72
C PHE A 17 1.27 11.83 0.99
N TYR A 18 0.11 11.54 0.40
CA TYR A 18 -0.57 10.24 0.65
C TYR A 18 0.13 9.07 -0.04
N ALA A 19 0.77 9.29 -1.20
CA ALA A 19 1.62 8.30 -1.86
C ALA A 19 2.85 7.96 -1.00
N ALA A 20 3.54 8.98 -0.49
CA ALA A 20 4.67 8.79 0.42
C ALA A 20 4.26 8.07 1.71
N LEU A 21 3.12 8.42 2.30
CA LEU A 21 2.60 7.71 3.49
C LEU A 21 2.25 6.24 3.19
N SER A 22 1.68 5.96 2.01
CA SER A 22 1.37 4.58 1.60
C SER A 22 2.64 3.75 1.40
N ILE A 23 3.66 4.33 0.78
CA ILE A 23 4.99 3.71 0.62
C ILE A 23 5.67 3.52 1.98
N LEU A 24 5.62 4.52 2.86
CA LEU A 24 6.15 4.41 4.22
C LEU A 24 5.50 3.24 4.97
N LYS A 25 4.19 3.11 4.88
CA LYS A 25 3.47 1.98 5.46
C LYS A 25 3.87 0.64 4.85
N MET A 26 4.20 0.58 3.56
CA MET A 26 4.78 -0.63 2.96
C MET A 26 6.13 -0.98 3.57
N PHE A 27 7.02 0.00 3.80
CA PHE A 27 8.29 -0.24 4.49
C PHE A 27 8.08 -0.76 5.91
N CYS A 28 7.09 -0.25 6.64
CA CYS A 28 6.72 -0.78 7.96
C CYS A 28 6.36 -2.27 7.90
N CYS A 29 5.67 -2.74 6.85
CA CYS A 29 5.38 -4.17 6.65
C CYS A 29 6.66 -5.01 6.44
N THR A 30 7.62 -4.48 5.68
CA THR A 30 8.93 -5.12 5.48
C THR A 30 9.68 -5.25 6.81
N PHE A 31 9.78 -4.16 7.57
CA PHE A 31 10.42 -4.18 8.89
C PHE A 31 9.73 -5.11 9.87
N LEU A 32 8.39 -5.16 9.88
CA LEU A 32 7.64 -6.09 10.73
C LEU A 32 7.93 -7.55 10.37
N THR A 33 8.08 -7.86 9.07
CA THR A 33 8.44 -9.21 8.61
C THR A 33 9.84 -9.57 9.10
N ILE A 34 10.82 -8.69 8.92
CA ILE A 34 12.20 -8.90 9.37
C ILE A 34 12.24 -9.08 10.89
N PHE A 35 11.56 -8.22 11.64
CA PHE A 35 11.48 -8.30 13.09
C PHE A 35 10.95 -9.67 13.53
N LYS A 36 9.81 -10.13 12.98
CA LYS A 36 9.25 -11.45 13.32
C LYS A 36 10.20 -12.60 12.98
N ARG A 37 10.89 -12.54 11.84
CA ARG A 37 11.88 -13.55 11.44
C ARG A 37 13.04 -13.60 12.43
N MET A 38 13.60 -12.45 12.79
CA MET A 38 14.73 -12.37 13.73
C MET A 38 14.33 -12.80 15.14
N THR A 39 13.20 -12.31 15.68
CA THR A 39 12.77 -12.66 17.04
C THR A 39 12.33 -14.11 17.18
N GLY A 40 11.78 -14.69 16.12
CA GLY A 40 11.36 -16.09 16.12
C GLY A 40 12.45 -17.08 15.72
N GLY A 41 13.61 -16.61 15.23
CA GLY A 41 14.60 -17.47 14.58
C GLY A 41 14.04 -18.18 13.35
N ILE A 42 13.05 -17.59 12.69
CA ILE A 42 12.31 -18.19 11.57
C ILE A 42 12.84 -17.62 10.26
N PHE A 43 13.76 -18.34 9.65
CA PHE A 43 14.36 -17.96 8.37
C PHE A 43 13.81 -18.81 7.23
N ALA A 44 13.69 -18.19 6.05
CA ALA A 44 13.19 -18.86 4.85
C ALA A 44 14.29 -19.60 4.08
N ASN A 45 15.53 -19.11 4.17
CA ASN A 45 16.65 -19.63 3.42
C ASN A 45 17.64 -20.35 4.34
N GLN A 46 18.40 -21.29 3.77
CA GLN A 46 19.35 -22.09 4.53
C GLN A 46 20.55 -21.27 5.00
N GLU A 47 21.04 -20.33 4.18
CA GLU A 47 22.17 -19.45 4.53
C GLU A 47 21.89 -18.59 5.76
N ASP A 48 20.66 -18.10 5.90
CA ASP A 48 20.22 -17.33 7.06
C ASP A 48 20.12 -18.21 8.31
N CYS A 49 19.70 -19.46 8.14
CA CYS A 49 19.66 -20.45 9.22
C CYS A 49 21.07 -20.78 9.70
N ASP A 50 22.01 -20.99 8.78
CA ASP A 50 23.40 -21.31 9.09
C ASP A 50 24.08 -20.15 9.82
N PHE A 51 23.85 -18.91 9.37
CA PHE A 51 24.34 -17.71 10.04
C PHE A 51 23.76 -17.54 11.45
N ALA A 52 22.47 -17.82 11.62
CA ALA A 52 21.78 -17.72 12.91
C ALA A 52 21.88 -18.99 13.78
N GLN A 53 22.62 -20.01 13.34
CA GLN A 53 22.76 -21.32 14.01
C GLN A 53 21.41 -22.04 14.27
N VAL A 54 20.43 -21.84 13.39
CA VAL A 54 19.12 -22.49 13.42
C VAL A 54 19.14 -23.74 12.54
N LYS A 55 18.56 -24.85 13.01
CA LYS A 55 18.75 -26.16 12.38
C LYS A 55 18.20 -26.29 10.97
N LYS A 56 17.07 -25.63 10.63
CA LYS A 56 16.40 -25.71 9.32
C LYS A 56 15.51 -24.49 9.06
N PRO A 57 15.27 -24.14 7.78
CA PRO A 57 14.25 -23.20 7.39
C PRO A 57 12.87 -23.63 7.87
N VAL A 58 12.11 -22.69 8.42
CA VAL A 58 10.76 -22.94 8.91
C VAL A 58 9.81 -21.94 8.26
N ILE A 59 8.67 -22.46 7.79
CA ILE A 59 7.56 -21.64 7.33
C ILE A 59 6.64 -21.43 8.53
N ASP A 60 6.61 -20.20 9.05
CA ASP A 60 5.70 -19.79 10.11
C ASP A 60 4.50 -19.05 9.53
N GLU A 61 3.31 -19.43 9.99
CA GLU A 61 2.05 -18.84 9.53
C GLU A 61 1.91 -17.37 9.94
N GLY A 62 2.51 -16.96 11.05
CA GLY A 62 2.56 -15.56 11.50
C GLY A 62 3.44 -14.69 10.62
N VAL A 63 4.56 -15.21 10.11
CA VAL A 63 5.45 -14.54 9.15
C VAL A 63 4.82 -14.51 7.76
N GLU A 64 4.31 -15.64 7.27
CA GLU A 64 3.66 -15.73 5.95
C GLU A 64 2.43 -14.83 5.87
N ARG A 65 1.71 -14.65 6.97
CA ARG A 65 0.62 -13.68 7.06
C ARG A 65 1.08 -12.24 6.82
N VAL A 66 2.17 -11.80 7.44
CA VAL A 66 2.71 -10.45 7.18
C VAL A 66 3.15 -10.34 5.72
N ARG A 67 3.76 -11.40 5.17
CA ARG A 67 4.16 -11.46 3.76
C ARG A 67 2.99 -11.33 2.80
N ARG A 68 1.89 -12.06 3.03
CA ARG A 68 0.65 -11.97 2.21
C ARG A 68 0.01 -10.58 2.30
N ASN A 69 0.03 -9.96 3.48
CA ASN A 69 -0.44 -8.59 3.64
C ASN A 69 0.44 -7.58 2.88
N HIS A 70 1.76 -7.76 2.92
CA HIS A 70 2.70 -6.92 2.18
C HIS A 70 2.52 -7.07 0.67
N LEU A 71 2.37 -8.30 0.16
CA LEU A 71 2.07 -8.58 -1.26
C LEU A 71 0.79 -7.90 -1.71
N ASN A 72 -0.29 -8.03 -0.93
CA ASN A 72 -1.53 -7.33 -1.25
C ASN A 72 -1.36 -5.81 -1.26
N ASP A 73 -0.47 -5.27 -0.41
CA ASP A 73 -0.15 -3.85 -0.42
C ASP A 73 0.61 -3.43 -1.67
N ILE A 74 1.60 -4.22 -2.11
CA ILE A 74 2.31 -4.02 -3.37
C ILE A 74 1.32 -3.97 -4.54
N GLU A 75 0.42 -4.95 -4.62
CA GLU A 75 -0.58 -5.08 -5.68
C GLU A 75 -1.56 -3.89 -5.76
N ASN A 76 -1.74 -3.13 -4.66
CA ASN A 76 -2.70 -2.02 -4.60
C ASN A 76 -2.03 -0.64 -4.61
N VAL A 77 -0.91 -0.47 -3.91
CA VAL A 77 -0.20 0.80 -3.82
C VAL A 77 0.50 1.13 -5.13
N ILE A 78 1.06 0.14 -5.85
CA ILE A 78 1.69 0.39 -7.16
C ILE A 78 0.68 0.98 -8.15
N PRO A 79 -0.49 0.35 -8.41
CA PRO A 79 -1.51 0.95 -9.28
C PRO A 79 -1.97 2.32 -8.80
N PHE A 80 -2.16 2.51 -7.49
CA PHE A 80 -2.56 3.80 -6.93
C PHE A 80 -1.55 4.91 -7.22
N VAL A 81 -0.25 4.65 -7.03
CA VAL A 81 0.79 5.66 -7.30
C VAL A 81 0.87 5.98 -8.79
N LEU A 82 0.79 4.98 -9.67
CA LEU A 82 0.83 5.19 -11.12
C LEU A 82 -0.40 5.97 -11.62
N ILE A 83 -1.60 5.47 -11.31
CA ILE A 83 -2.86 6.09 -11.73
C ILE A 83 -3.04 7.46 -11.07
N GLY A 84 -2.68 7.60 -9.79
CA GLY A 84 -2.74 8.88 -9.09
C GLY A 84 -1.83 9.93 -9.73
N GLY A 85 -0.64 9.54 -10.21
CA GLY A 85 0.24 10.41 -10.98
C GLY A 85 -0.42 10.92 -12.26
N PHE A 86 -1.06 10.03 -13.04
CA PHE A 86 -1.82 10.42 -14.22
C PHE A 86 -3.05 11.26 -13.88
N TYR A 87 -3.74 10.94 -12.80
CA TYR A 87 -4.93 11.65 -12.34
C TYR A 87 -4.61 13.10 -11.95
N VAL A 88 -3.44 13.38 -11.35
CA VAL A 88 -2.99 14.76 -11.08
C VAL A 88 -2.84 15.56 -12.38
N ALA A 89 -2.38 14.93 -13.47
CA ALA A 89 -2.19 15.60 -14.76
C ALA A 89 -3.51 16.08 -15.38
N LEU A 90 -4.64 15.48 -15.02
CA LEU A 90 -5.99 15.87 -15.46
C LEU A 90 -6.48 17.17 -14.81
N ASN A 91 -5.75 17.74 -13.85
CA ASN A 91 -6.19 18.89 -13.03
C ASN A 91 -7.61 18.72 -12.45
N PRO A 92 -7.87 17.62 -11.71
CA PRO A 92 -9.17 17.39 -11.08
C PRO A 92 -9.44 18.44 -9.99
N SER A 93 -10.70 18.54 -9.57
CA SER A 93 -11.06 19.33 -8.39
C SER A 93 -10.26 18.87 -7.16
N TYR A 94 -9.67 19.82 -6.44
CA TYR A 94 -8.86 19.54 -5.26
C TYR A 94 -9.59 18.69 -4.22
N SER A 95 -10.87 19.00 -3.96
CA SER A 95 -11.69 18.26 -2.99
C SER A 95 -11.87 16.80 -3.43
N ALA A 96 -12.20 16.57 -4.70
CA ALA A 96 -12.38 15.23 -5.23
C ALA A 96 -11.09 14.42 -5.13
N ALA A 97 -9.96 14.95 -5.59
CA ALA A 97 -8.68 14.27 -5.52
C ALA A 97 -8.25 13.94 -4.08
N LEU A 98 -8.42 14.90 -3.16
CA LEU A 98 -8.11 14.71 -1.75
C LEU A 98 -8.91 13.55 -1.14
N TRP A 99 -10.20 13.43 -1.47
CA TRP A 99 -11.03 12.32 -1.01
C TRP A 99 -10.57 10.97 -1.57
N HIS A 100 -10.21 10.88 -2.86
CA HIS A 100 -9.68 9.64 -3.43
C HIS A 100 -8.40 9.18 -2.71
N PHE A 101 -7.46 10.10 -2.49
CA PHE A 101 -6.20 9.79 -1.82
C PHE A 101 -6.40 9.39 -0.35
N ARG A 102 -7.28 10.09 0.37
CA ARG A 102 -7.64 9.76 1.76
C ARG A 102 -8.32 8.40 1.86
N LEU A 103 -9.35 8.18 1.05
CA LEU A 103 -10.12 6.93 1.06
C LEU A 103 -9.20 5.74 0.78
N PHE A 104 -8.32 5.85 -0.22
CA PHE A 104 -7.33 4.83 -0.49
C PHE A 104 -6.41 4.59 0.72
N PHE A 105 -5.73 5.63 1.21
CA PHE A 105 -4.77 5.48 2.32
C PHE A 105 -5.40 4.88 3.58
N PHE A 106 -6.53 5.42 4.03
CA PHE A 106 -7.21 4.93 5.24
C PHE A 106 -7.78 3.53 5.04
N SER A 107 -8.33 3.21 3.87
CA SER A 107 -8.70 1.83 3.51
C SER A 107 -7.51 0.88 3.68
N ARG A 108 -6.33 1.24 3.17
CA ARG A 108 -5.12 0.40 3.26
C ARG A 108 -4.58 0.27 4.69
N LEU A 109 -4.78 1.28 5.53
CA LEU A 109 -4.48 1.18 6.96
C LEU A 109 -5.44 0.23 7.67
N VAL A 110 -6.75 0.36 7.45
CA VAL A 110 -7.76 -0.53 8.04
C VAL A 110 -7.56 -1.97 7.55
N HIS A 111 -7.26 -2.16 6.26
CA HIS A 111 -6.93 -3.47 5.70
C HIS A 111 -5.71 -4.07 6.40
N PHE A 112 -4.63 -3.30 6.59
CA PHE A 112 -3.44 -3.76 7.30
C PHE A 112 -3.74 -4.21 8.73
N VAL A 113 -4.43 -3.37 9.51
CA VAL A 113 -4.75 -3.67 10.91
C VAL A 113 -5.67 -4.88 11.02
N SER A 114 -6.74 -4.93 10.22
CA SER A 114 -7.68 -6.06 10.20
C SER A 114 -7.02 -7.38 9.76
N TYR A 115 -6.06 -7.33 8.84
CA TYR A 115 -5.30 -8.51 8.42
C TYR A 115 -4.45 -9.09 9.56
N GLN A 116 -3.81 -8.23 10.35
CA GLN A 116 -3.01 -8.67 11.50
C GLN A 116 -3.89 -9.16 12.66
N LEU A 117 -5.01 -8.48 12.92
CA LEU A 117 -5.92 -8.80 14.04
C LEU A 117 -6.99 -9.86 13.72
N HIS A 118 -6.96 -10.49 12.55
CA HIS A 118 -7.95 -11.49 12.12
C HIS A 118 -9.41 -10.97 12.06
N LEU A 119 -9.60 -9.68 11.84
CA LEU A 119 -10.93 -9.06 11.87
C LEU A 119 -11.64 -9.22 10.52
N GLN A 120 -12.47 -10.25 10.39
CA GLN A 120 -13.50 -10.32 9.36
C GLN A 120 -14.80 -9.66 9.89
N PRO A 121 -15.60 -8.96 9.06
CA PRO A 121 -15.51 -8.79 7.60
C PRO A 121 -14.70 -7.55 7.15
N PHE A 122 -14.14 -6.79 8.10
CA PHE A 122 -13.50 -5.49 7.85
C PHE A 122 -12.36 -5.54 6.82
N ARG A 123 -11.62 -6.64 6.75
CA ARG A 123 -10.60 -6.86 5.71
C ARG A 123 -11.16 -6.73 4.30
N ALA A 124 -12.25 -7.44 3.99
CA ALA A 124 -12.83 -7.45 2.65
C ALA A 124 -13.48 -6.11 2.29
N LEU A 125 -14.17 -5.50 3.25
CA LEU A 125 -14.78 -4.18 3.08
C LEU A 125 -13.72 -3.11 2.82
N ALA A 126 -12.65 -3.09 3.61
CA ALA A 126 -11.55 -2.16 3.43
C ALA A 126 -10.91 -2.35 2.06
N PHE A 127 -10.64 -3.57 1.62
CA PHE A 127 -10.13 -3.86 0.28
C PHE A 127 -11.06 -3.29 -0.81
N GLY A 128 -12.37 -3.53 -0.71
CA GLY A 128 -13.35 -3.01 -1.68
C GLY A 128 -13.34 -1.48 -1.77
N VAL A 129 -13.29 -0.78 -0.64
CA VAL A 129 -13.24 0.71 -0.62
C VAL A 129 -11.99 1.24 -1.32
N GLY A 130 -10.83 0.62 -1.06
CA GLY A 130 -9.56 1.02 -1.68
C GLY A 130 -9.57 0.76 -3.19
N LEU A 131 -10.09 -0.39 -3.60
CA LEU A 131 -10.24 -0.75 -5.01
C LEU A 131 -11.16 0.23 -5.76
N LEU A 132 -12.31 0.58 -5.18
CA LEU A 132 -13.25 1.53 -5.78
C LEU A 132 -12.61 2.91 -5.98
N ALA A 133 -11.82 3.39 -5.02
CA ALA A 133 -11.10 4.66 -5.16
C ALA A 133 -10.12 4.62 -6.35
N THR A 134 -9.35 3.54 -6.49
CA THR A 134 -8.41 3.35 -7.61
C THR A 134 -9.13 3.21 -8.95
N LEU A 135 -10.22 2.45 -9.00
CA LEU A 135 -11.04 2.27 -10.21
C LEU A 135 -11.69 3.57 -10.66
N SER A 136 -12.15 4.41 -9.74
CA SER A 136 -12.74 5.72 -10.06
C SER A 136 -11.72 6.68 -10.68
N MET A 137 -10.50 6.71 -10.15
CA MET A 137 -9.40 7.47 -10.77
C MET A 137 -9.00 6.89 -12.12
N LEU A 138 -8.92 5.56 -12.24
CA LEU A 138 -8.60 4.87 -13.49
C LEU A 138 -9.60 5.22 -14.59
N TRP A 139 -10.89 5.16 -14.26
CA TRP A 139 -11.98 5.54 -15.17
C TRP A 139 -11.82 6.99 -15.63
N SER A 140 -11.54 7.91 -14.70
CA SER A 140 -11.34 9.33 -15.02
C SER A 140 -10.16 9.55 -15.96
N VAL A 141 -9.07 8.81 -15.78
CA VAL A 141 -7.90 8.85 -16.68
C VAL A 141 -8.27 8.33 -18.07
N ILE A 142 -8.93 7.18 -18.15
CA ILE A 142 -9.35 6.59 -19.44
C ILE A 142 -10.31 7.54 -20.18
N SER A 143 -11.34 8.06 -19.51
CA SER A 143 -12.32 8.96 -20.11
C SER A 143 -11.72 10.26 -20.63
N ALA A 144 -10.62 10.74 -20.04
CA ALA A 144 -9.94 11.94 -20.51
C ALA A 144 -8.96 11.68 -21.67
N THR A 145 -8.62 10.41 -21.95
CA THR A 145 -7.74 10.01 -23.05
C THR A 145 -8.48 9.56 -24.31
N LEU A 146 -9.79 9.37 -24.21
CA LEU A 146 -10.69 9.09 -25.34
C LEU A 146 -11.17 10.39 -25.97
#